data_AF-A0A964YPQ2-F1
#
_entry.id   AF-A0A964YPQ2-F1
#
_cell.length_a   1.000
_cell.length_b   1.000
_cell.length_c   1.000
_cell.angle_alpha   90.00
_cell.angle_beta   90.00
_cell.angle_gamma   90.00
#
_symmetry.space_group_name_H-M   'P 1'
#
loop_
_entity.id
_entity.type
_entity.pdbx_description
1 polymer ?
#
loop_
_entity_poly.entity_id
_entity_poly.type
_entity_poly.pdbx_seq_one_letter_code
_entity_poly.pdbx_strand_id
1 'polypeptide(L)'
;MKIISHRGNLHGPNPACENVPSVIDDVLAKGFDCEVDLWVSSNGDLLLGHDFGAYKIDLDWLSSRILMLWIHCKNLKALEELTYSNVGFNFFWHQEDDHVMTSKQVIWSFPGQEISSKAVAVLPELWNPSPNPDMLKKSFGVCTDYPLKFDRLLNVGNH
;
A
#
# COMPACT_ATOMS: atom_id res chain seq x y z
N MET A 1 -9.63 -4.54 10.69
CA MET A 1 -8.71 -5.00 9.63
C MET A 1 -8.57 -3.89 8.62
N LYS A 2 -7.37 -3.66 8.08
CA LYS A 2 -7.13 -2.64 7.06
C LYS A 2 -7.38 -3.19 5.66
N ILE A 3 -8.02 -2.41 4.80
CA ILE A 3 -8.06 -2.65 3.35
C ILE A 3 -7.19 -1.57 2.73
N ILE A 4 -6.16 -2.01 2.03
CA ILE A 4 -5.12 -1.18 1.44
C ILE A 4 -5.28 -1.30 -0.08
N SER A 5 -5.58 -0.20 -0.73
CA SER A 5 -5.59 -0.11 -2.19
C SER A 5 -4.15 -0.17 -2.68
N HIS A 6 -3.85 -1.14 -3.52
CA HIS A 6 -2.55 -1.25 -4.18
C HIS A 6 -2.44 -0.13 -5.23
N ARG A 7 -1.50 0.80 -5.03
CA ARG A 7 -1.22 1.93 -5.92
C ARG A 7 -2.41 2.82 -6.28
N GLY A 8 -3.50 2.78 -5.52
CA GLY A 8 -4.72 3.55 -5.81
C GLY A 8 -5.76 2.84 -6.69
N ASN A 9 -5.57 1.55 -6.98
CA ASN A 9 -6.56 0.75 -7.72
C ASN A 9 -7.84 0.51 -6.89
N LEU A 10 -9.03 0.61 -7.52
CA LEU A 10 -10.33 0.40 -6.86
C LEU A 10 -11.11 -0.83 -7.35
N HIS A 11 -10.97 -1.14 -8.65
CA HIS A 11 -11.79 -2.14 -9.36
C HIS A 11 -10.94 -3.19 -10.08
N GLY A 12 -9.64 -3.24 -9.80
CA GLY A 12 -8.64 -4.00 -10.52
C GLY A 12 -7.47 -3.11 -10.98
N PRO A 13 -6.40 -3.73 -11.50
CA PRO A 13 -5.21 -3.01 -11.91
C PRO A 13 -5.50 -2.07 -13.06
N ASN A 14 -5.15 -0.80 -12.90
CA ASN A 14 -5.27 0.22 -13.95
C ASN A 14 -4.02 1.10 -13.98
N PRO A 15 -3.02 0.77 -14.84
CA PRO A 15 -1.75 1.51 -14.90
C PRO A 15 -1.89 3.01 -15.13
N ALA A 16 -2.98 3.47 -15.77
CA ALA A 16 -3.22 4.89 -16.00
C ALA A 16 -3.66 5.66 -14.74
N CYS A 17 -4.12 4.95 -13.71
CA CYS A 17 -4.57 5.51 -12.44
C CYS A 17 -3.62 5.19 -11.29
N GLU A 18 -2.68 4.26 -11.48
CA GLU A 18 -1.71 3.88 -10.45
C GLU A 18 -0.82 5.06 -10.04
N ASN A 19 -0.63 5.22 -8.74
CA ASN A 19 0.21 6.25 -8.11
C ASN A 19 -0.18 7.70 -8.44
N VAL A 20 -1.36 7.95 -9.04
CA VAL A 20 -1.85 9.30 -9.35
C VAL A 20 -2.31 9.97 -8.05
N PRO A 21 -1.77 11.14 -7.67
CA PRO A 21 -2.10 11.78 -6.38
C PRO A 21 -3.60 12.00 -6.14
N SER A 22 -4.35 12.46 -7.14
CA SER A 22 -5.80 12.68 -7.01
C SER A 22 -6.60 11.38 -6.89
N VAL A 23 -6.15 10.30 -7.52
CA VAL A 23 -6.79 8.98 -7.39
C VAL A 23 -6.55 8.43 -5.98
N ILE A 24 -5.33 8.60 -5.45
CA ILE A 24 -5.02 8.23 -4.08
C ILE A 24 -5.92 9.01 -3.11
N ASP A 25 -6.13 10.31 -3.33
CA ASP A 25 -7.07 11.11 -2.52
C ASP A 25 -8.50 10.54 -2.56
N ASP A 26 -8.97 10.13 -3.73
CA ASP A 26 -10.29 9.52 -3.90
C ASP A 26 -10.42 8.17 -3.19
N VAL A 27 -9.34 7.39 -3.12
CA VAL A 27 -9.26 6.11 -2.40
C VAL A 27 -9.31 6.34 -0.90
N LEU A 28 -8.48 7.27 -0.40
CA LEU A 28 -8.45 7.64 1.01
C LEU A 28 -9.79 8.20 1.49
N ALA A 29 -10.45 9.03 0.67
CA ALA A 29 -11.78 9.58 0.95
C ALA A 29 -12.88 8.50 1.04
N LYS A 30 -12.68 7.33 0.44
CA LYS A 30 -13.58 6.17 0.56
C LYS A 30 -13.32 5.33 1.81
N GLY A 31 -12.32 5.70 2.63
CA GLY A 31 -11.98 5.01 3.87
C GLY A 31 -10.98 3.86 3.72
N PHE A 32 -10.38 3.69 2.54
CA PHE A 32 -9.32 2.71 2.32
C PHE A 32 -7.96 3.33 2.62
N ASP A 33 -7.05 2.54 3.20
CA ASP A 33 -5.63 2.88 3.19
C ASP A 33 -5.10 2.73 1.76
N CYS A 34 -3.94 3.29 1.44
CA CYS A 34 -3.34 3.16 0.11
C CYS A 34 -1.85 2.83 0.22
N GLU A 35 -1.41 1.85 -0.57
CA GLU A 35 0.00 1.64 -0.85
C GLU A 35 0.41 2.51 -2.04
N VAL A 36 1.60 3.11 -1.97
CA VAL A 36 2.15 4.00 -2.99
C VAL A 36 3.63 3.73 -3.18
N ASP A 37 4.08 3.80 -4.43
CA ASP A 37 5.48 3.65 -4.81
C ASP A 37 6.17 5.02 -4.81
N LEU A 38 7.15 5.23 -3.92
CA LEU A 38 7.88 6.49 -3.78
C LEU A 38 9.30 6.40 -4.31
N TRP A 39 9.66 7.39 -5.12
CA TRP A 39 11.02 7.67 -5.58
C TRP A 39 11.48 9.03 -5.06
N VAL A 40 12.78 9.15 -4.82
CA VAL A 40 13.44 10.45 -4.62
C VAL A 40 14.43 10.69 -5.74
N SER A 41 14.27 11.82 -6.45
CA SER A 41 15.11 12.19 -7.59
C SER A 41 16.55 12.54 -7.18
N SER A 42 17.44 12.73 -8.15
CA SER A 42 18.80 13.21 -7.86
C SER A 42 18.81 14.56 -7.15
N ASN A 43 17.78 15.37 -7.38
CA ASN A 43 17.65 16.74 -6.91
C ASN A 43 16.83 16.83 -5.62
N GLY A 44 16.43 15.69 -5.04
CA GLY A 44 15.61 15.63 -3.82
C GLY A 44 14.11 15.75 -4.06
N ASP A 45 13.64 15.70 -5.32
CA ASP A 45 12.20 15.74 -5.59
C ASP A 45 11.53 14.42 -5.21
N LEU A 46 10.39 14.52 -4.52
CA LEU A 46 9.52 13.38 -4.21
C LEU A 46 8.63 13.07 -5.42
N LEU A 47 8.66 11.82 -5.89
CA LEU A 47 7.96 11.38 -7.09
C LEU A 47 7.23 10.06 -6.82
N LEU A 48 5.94 9.97 -7.14
CA LEU A 48 5.18 8.72 -7.10
C LEU A 48 5.23 7.99 -8.45
N GLY A 49 5.27 6.67 -8.45
CA GLY A 49 5.12 5.85 -9.66
C GLY A 49 5.75 4.46 -9.56
N HIS A 50 5.26 3.50 -10.35
CA HIS A 50 5.66 2.10 -10.23
C HIS A 50 7.03 1.80 -10.86
N ASP A 51 7.16 1.95 -12.18
CA ASP A 51 8.39 1.64 -12.92
C ASP A 51 9.41 2.78 -12.83
N PHE A 52 8.92 4.01 -12.67
CA PHE A 52 9.69 5.23 -12.51
C PHE A 52 8.87 6.28 -11.77
N GLY A 53 9.52 7.30 -11.21
CA GLY A 53 8.86 8.44 -10.60
C GLY A 53 8.16 9.30 -11.66
N ALA A 54 6.83 9.27 -11.70
CA ALA A 54 6.00 9.93 -12.71
C ALA A 54 5.32 11.21 -12.19
N TYR A 55 4.85 11.20 -10.94
CA TYR A 55 4.05 12.29 -10.37
C TYR A 55 4.80 12.98 -9.24
N LYS A 56 5.22 14.23 -9.48
CA LYS A 56 5.86 15.04 -8.45
C LYS A 56 4.84 15.43 -7.37
N ILE A 57 5.24 15.22 -6.13
CA ILE A 57 4.50 15.62 -4.93
C ILE A 57 5.41 16.46 -4.03
N ASP A 58 4.81 17.13 -3.05
CA ASP A 58 5.54 17.77 -1.96
C ASP A 58 5.48 16.92 -0.69
N LEU A 59 6.29 17.29 0.31
CA LEU A 59 6.34 16.60 1.60
C LEU A 59 5.02 16.75 2.37
N ASP A 60 4.31 17.86 2.17
CA ASP A 60 3.02 18.14 2.81
C ASP A 60 1.95 17.16 2.30
N TRP A 61 2.00 16.76 1.04
CA TRP A 61 1.13 15.76 0.47
C TRP A 61 1.30 14.40 1.18
N LEU A 62 2.54 13.97 1.43
CA LEU A 62 2.81 12.76 2.21
C LEU A 62 2.37 12.90 3.67
N SER A 63 2.79 13.98 4.33
CA SER A 63 2.61 14.14 5.78
C SER A 63 1.14 14.31 6.17
N SER A 64 0.32 14.95 5.33
CA SER A 64 -1.12 15.08 5.54
C SER A 64 -1.89 13.76 5.41
N ARG A 65 -1.28 12.70 4.84
CA ARG A 65 -1.88 11.37 4.62
C ARG A 65 -1.23 10.25 5.42
N ILE A 66 -0.36 10.60 6.36
CA ILE A 66 0.52 9.68 7.10
C ILE A 66 -0.19 8.53 7.85
N LEU A 67 -1.46 8.71 8.20
CA LEU A 67 -2.25 7.71 8.93
C LEU A 67 -2.79 6.60 8.02
N MET A 68 -2.80 6.82 6.71
CA MET A 68 -3.45 5.94 5.73
C MET A 68 -2.52 5.50 4.58
N LEU A 69 -1.32 6.08 4.46
CA LEU A 69 -0.34 5.66 3.45
C LEU A 69 0.58 4.54 3.93
N TRP A 70 0.86 3.62 3.00
CA TRP A 70 1.86 2.57 3.08
C TRP A 70 2.87 2.84 1.97
N ILE A 71 4.08 3.28 2.32
CA ILE A 71 5.02 3.84 1.34
C ILE A 71 6.05 2.79 0.96
N HIS A 72 5.97 2.30 -0.25
CA HIS A 72 6.96 1.43 -0.84
C HIS A 72 8.08 2.26 -1.46
N CYS A 73 9.25 2.28 -0.81
CA CYS A 73 10.42 2.98 -1.30
C CYS A 73 11.03 2.23 -2.49
N LYS A 74 11.14 2.89 -3.65
CA LYS A 74 11.62 2.29 -4.90
C LYS A 74 13.09 2.55 -5.21
N ASN A 75 13.71 3.50 -4.50
CA ASN A 75 15.16 3.69 -4.52
C ASN A 75 15.73 3.97 -3.12
N LEU A 76 17.04 3.78 -2.96
CA LEU A 76 17.74 4.01 -1.70
C LEU A 76 17.48 5.42 -1.16
N LYS A 77 17.44 6.42 -2.05
CA LYS A 77 17.18 7.81 -1.67
C LYS A 77 15.81 8.00 -1.01
N ALA A 78 14.77 7.33 -1.50
CA ALA A 78 13.45 7.36 -0.85
C ALA A 78 13.48 6.73 0.54
N LEU A 79 14.22 5.62 0.69
CA LEU A 79 14.38 4.98 1.99
C LEU A 79 15.16 5.88 2.97
N GLU A 80 16.24 6.52 2.53
CA GLU A 80 17.03 7.47 3.32
C GLU A 80 16.20 8.68 3.74
N GLU A 81 15.50 9.32 2.79
CA GLU A 81 14.69 10.52 3.03
C GLU A 81 13.64 10.28 4.13
N LEU A 82 12.94 9.15 4.07
CA LEU A 82 11.94 8.81 5.07
C LEU A 82 12.54 8.34 6.40
N THR A 83 13.74 7.75 6.38
CA THR A 83 14.45 7.32 7.60
C THR A 83 14.93 8.52 8.42
N TYR A 84 15.40 9.58 7.77
CA TYR A 84 15.87 10.79 8.45
C TYR A 84 14.74 11.76 8.81
N SER A 85 13.51 11.49 8.35
CA SER A 85 12.36 12.32 8.67
C SER A 85 11.96 12.18 10.15
N ASN A 86 11.66 13.31 10.79
CA ASN A 86 11.05 13.32 12.13
C ASN A 86 9.54 13.01 12.09
N VAL A 87 8.99 12.78 10.90
CA VAL A 87 7.58 12.48 10.67
C VAL A 87 7.40 10.95 10.68
N GLY A 88 6.43 10.45 11.44
CA GLY A 88 6.20 9.01 11.65
C GLY A 88 5.58 8.28 10.46
N PHE A 89 6.24 8.32 9.30
CA PHE A 89 5.81 7.67 8.07
C PHE A 89 5.79 6.15 8.21
N ASN A 90 4.86 5.48 7.52
CA ASN A 90 4.87 4.03 7.38
C ASN A 90 5.48 3.65 6.03
N PHE A 91 6.73 3.22 6.03
CA PHE A 91 7.46 2.94 4.81
C PHE A 91 8.24 1.63 4.88
N PHE A 92 8.60 1.09 3.73
CA PHE A 92 9.36 -0.14 3.61
C PHE A 92 10.04 -0.23 2.25
N TRP A 93 11.06 -1.08 2.18
CA TRP A 93 11.64 -1.56 0.93
C TRP A 93 11.26 -3.02 0.76
N HIS A 94 10.90 -3.43 -0.46
CA HIS A 94 10.62 -4.82 -0.78
C HIS A 94 10.74 -5.04 -2.29
N GLN A 95 11.12 -6.25 -2.72
CA GLN A 95 11.03 -6.62 -4.14
C GLN A 95 10.44 -8.01 -4.32
N GLU A 96 11.18 -9.03 -3.90
CA GLU A 96 10.76 -10.45 -3.98
C GLU A 96 11.01 -11.18 -2.65
N ASP A 97 11.35 -10.45 -1.59
CA ASP A 97 11.52 -11.01 -0.25
C ASP A 97 10.19 -11.57 0.27
N ASP A 98 10.15 -12.81 0.76
CA ASP A 98 8.93 -13.44 1.27
C ASP A 98 8.19 -12.54 2.27
N HIS A 99 8.96 -11.90 3.16
CA HIS A 99 8.45 -10.97 4.16
C HIS A 99 9.43 -9.86 4.41
N VAL A 100 8.92 -8.64 4.53
CA VAL A 100 9.66 -7.49 5.08
C VAL A 100 8.91 -6.90 6.26
N MET A 101 9.58 -6.05 7.03
CA MET A 101 8.95 -5.28 8.09
C MET A 101 8.88 -3.81 7.67
N THR A 102 7.72 -3.19 7.87
CA THR A 102 7.54 -1.75 7.71
C THR A 102 8.13 -0.97 8.89
N SER A 103 8.40 0.32 8.70
CA SER A 103 8.88 1.22 9.76
C SER A 103 7.93 1.28 10.97
N LYS A 104 6.63 0.96 10.80
CA LYS A 104 5.65 0.83 11.88
C LYS A 104 5.50 -0.59 12.43
N GLN A 105 6.49 -1.46 12.18
CA GLN A 105 6.58 -2.82 12.73
C GLN A 105 5.43 -3.75 12.31
N VAL A 106 4.81 -3.49 11.15
CA VAL A 106 3.86 -4.41 10.51
C VAL A 106 4.59 -5.23 9.45
N ILE A 107 4.32 -6.54 9.38
CA ILE A 107 4.90 -7.41 8.36
C ILE A 107 4.19 -7.15 7.03
N TRP A 108 4.95 -6.98 5.96
CA TRP A 108 4.47 -6.91 4.58
C TRP A 108 4.91 -8.18 3.86
N SER A 109 3.96 -9.03 3.47
CA SER A 109 4.25 -10.33 2.86
C SER A 109 4.17 -10.27 1.35
N PHE A 110 5.09 -10.92 0.65
CA PHE A 110 4.98 -11.15 -0.79
C PHE A 110 3.67 -11.90 -1.13
N PRO A 111 3.10 -11.75 -2.34
CA PRO A 111 1.95 -12.54 -2.74
C PRO A 111 2.22 -14.06 -2.65
N GLY A 112 1.24 -14.82 -2.15
CA GLY A 112 1.30 -16.28 -2.04
C GLY A 112 1.81 -16.80 -0.71
N GLN A 113 2.28 -15.92 0.18
CA GLN A 113 2.88 -16.30 1.45
C GLN A 113 1.85 -16.57 2.56
N GLU A 114 2.31 -17.13 3.67
CA GLU A 114 1.46 -17.49 4.80
C GLU A 114 0.71 -16.28 5.39
N ILE A 115 -0.58 -16.47 5.69
CA ILE A 115 -1.41 -15.46 6.35
C ILE A 115 -1.12 -15.46 7.85
N SER A 116 -0.78 -14.29 8.39
CA SER A 116 -0.53 -14.08 9.82
C SER A 116 -1.23 -12.81 10.33
N SER A 117 -1.63 -12.82 11.61
CA SER A 117 -2.28 -11.69 12.28
C SER A 117 -1.44 -10.43 12.43
N LYS A 118 -0.13 -10.54 12.16
CA LYS A 118 0.80 -9.40 12.16
C LYS A 118 1.21 -8.98 10.75
N ALA A 119 0.69 -9.65 9.71
CA ALA A 119 1.09 -9.45 8.33
C ALA A 119 -0.04 -8.91 7.46
N VAL A 120 0.34 -8.06 6.51
CA VAL A 120 -0.51 -7.68 5.38
C VAL A 120 -0.48 -8.80 4.35
N ALA A 121 -1.65 -9.32 3.97
CA ALA A 121 -1.77 -10.23 2.85
C ALA A 121 -1.84 -9.42 1.55
N VAL A 122 -0.81 -9.56 0.69
CA VAL A 122 -0.68 -8.77 -0.54
C VAL A 122 -1.19 -9.57 -1.74
N LEU A 123 -2.03 -8.91 -2.53
CA LEU A 123 -2.65 -9.39 -3.77
C LEU A 123 -3.19 -10.84 -3.68
N PRO A 124 -4.05 -11.15 -2.69
CA PRO A 124 -4.63 -12.49 -2.52
C PRO A 124 -5.34 -13.01 -3.77
N GLU A 125 -5.90 -12.12 -4.59
CA GLU A 125 -6.53 -12.43 -5.86
C GLU A 125 -5.62 -13.12 -6.88
N LEU A 126 -4.29 -13.02 -6.78
CA LEU A 126 -3.35 -13.61 -7.73
C LEU A 126 -3.08 -15.09 -7.49
N TRP A 127 -3.17 -15.54 -6.24
CA TRP A 127 -2.81 -16.91 -5.84
C TRP A 127 -3.99 -17.66 -5.21
N ASN A 128 -5.07 -16.96 -4.88
CA ASN A 128 -6.32 -17.55 -4.43
C ASN A 128 -7.52 -16.79 -5.04
N PRO A 129 -8.02 -17.23 -6.22
CA PRO A 129 -9.09 -16.53 -6.93
C PRO A 129 -10.42 -16.44 -6.16
N SER A 130 -10.62 -17.31 -5.16
CA SER A 130 -11.79 -17.32 -4.28
C SER A 130 -11.31 -17.43 -2.83
N PRO A 131 -10.71 -16.35 -2.30
CA PRO A 131 -10.07 -16.41 -1.00
C PRO A 131 -11.13 -16.53 0.09
N ASN A 132 -10.89 -17.44 1.05
CA ASN A 132 -11.76 -17.62 2.19
C ASN A 132 -11.76 -16.33 3.06
N PRO A 133 -12.90 -15.65 3.24
CA PRO A 133 -12.98 -14.41 4.02
C PRO A 133 -12.50 -14.58 5.47
N ASP A 134 -12.81 -15.72 6.10
CA ASP A 134 -12.45 -15.98 7.50
C ASP A 134 -10.93 -16.19 7.67
N MET A 135 -10.25 -16.68 6.62
CA MET A 135 -8.80 -16.75 6.61
C MET A 135 -8.17 -15.37 6.46
N LEU A 136 -8.67 -14.55 5.52
CA LEU A 136 -8.16 -13.18 5.32
C LEU A 136 -8.41 -12.28 6.53
N LYS A 137 -9.53 -12.46 7.23
CA LYS A 137 -9.84 -11.75 8.49
C LYS A 137 -8.82 -12.01 9.61
N LYS A 138 -8.01 -13.06 9.50
CA LYS A 138 -6.90 -13.32 10.44
C LYS A 138 -5.66 -12.50 10.14
N SER A 139 -5.57 -11.81 9.00
CA SER A 139 -4.45 -10.93 8.65
C SER A 139 -4.53 -9.58 9.38
N PHE A 140 -3.41 -8.85 9.44
CA PHE A 140 -3.42 -7.45 9.89
C PHE A 140 -4.24 -6.57 8.93
N GLY A 141 -4.05 -6.79 7.63
CA GLY A 141 -4.75 -6.12 6.56
C GLY A 141 -4.57 -6.84 5.22
N VAL A 142 -5.31 -6.40 4.22
CA VAL A 142 -5.23 -6.91 2.85
C VAL A 142 -4.84 -5.75 1.93
N CYS A 143 -3.75 -5.92 1.17
CA CYS A 143 -3.40 -5.03 0.07
C CYS A 143 -3.86 -5.66 -1.25
N THR A 144 -4.66 -4.96 -2.05
CA THR A 144 -5.33 -5.52 -3.21
C THR A 144 -5.57 -4.49 -4.30
N ASP A 145 -5.66 -4.93 -5.55
CA ASP A 145 -6.12 -4.12 -6.67
C ASP A 145 -7.66 -3.92 -6.67
N TYR A 146 -8.39 -4.68 -5.85
CA TYR A 146 -9.85 -4.70 -5.81
C TYR A 146 -10.44 -4.33 -4.44
N PRO A 147 -10.06 -3.20 -3.80
CA PRO A 147 -10.46 -2.88 -2.43
C PRO A 147 -11.98 -2.85 -2.25
N LEU A 148 -12.76 -2.37 -3.22
CA LEU A 148 -14.24 -2.38 -3.13
C LEU A 148 -14.84 -3.80 -3.15
N LYS A 149 -14.20 -4.74 -3.84
CA LYS A 149 -14.63 -6.16 -3.83
C LYS A 149 -14.33 -6.79 -2.48
N PHE A 150 -13.12 -6.57 -1.96
CA PHE A 150 -12.68 -7.10 -0.67
C PHE A 150 -13.44 -6.49 0.50
N ASP A 151 -13.78 -5.21 0.42
CA ASP A 151 -14.62 -4.52 1.41
C ASP A 151 -15.97 -5.22 1.56
N ARG A 152 -16.67 -5.45 0.44
CA ARG A 152 -17.90 -6.24 0.44
C ARG A 152 -17.66 -7.66 0.97
N LEU A 153 -16.66 -8.37 0.44
CA LEU A 153 -16.39 -9.76 0.82
C LEU A 153 -16.14 -9.92 2.33
N LEU A 154 -15.45 -8.97 2.94
CA LEU A 154 -14.98 -9.06 4.33
C LEU A 154 -15.98 -8.45 5.32
N ASN A 155 -16.84 -7.54 4.88
CA ASN A 155 -17.84 -6.86 5.71
C ASN A 155 -19.29 -7.37 5.53
N VAL A 156 -19.57 -8.26 4.58
CA VAL A 156 -20.85 -8.96 4.49
C VAL A 156 -21.00 -9.90 5.70
N GLY A 157 -21.81 -9.47 6.66
CA GLY A 157 -22.00 -10.09 7.97
C GLY A 157 -22.44 -9.10 9.07
N ASN A 158 -22.37 -7.78 8.81
CA ASN A 158 -22.75 -6.73 9.75
C ASN A 158 -24.02 -5.94 9.36
N HIS A 159 -24.91 -6.53 8.55
CA HIS A 159 -26.22 -5.96 8.21
C HIS A 159 -27.34 -6.96 8.49
#